data_AF-A0AAU4CVP6-F1
#
_entry.id   AF-A0AAU4CVP6-F1
#
_cell.length_a   1.000
_cell.length_b   1.000
_cell.length_c   1.000
_cell.angle_alpha   90.00
_cell.angle_beta   90.00
_cell.angle_gamma   90.00
#
_symmetry.space_group_name_H-M   'P 1'
#
loop_
_entity.id
_entity.type
_entity.pdbx_description
1 polymer ?
#
loop_
_entity_poly.entity_id
_entity_poly.type
_entity_poly.pdbx_seq_one_letter_code
_entity_poly.pdbx_strand_id
1 'polypeptide(L)'
;MNHQEAREELVEAVADIKYTALRVDGHLWSEVGTPDLTLALEDLRRSTAPDEQEGMARRVSEAFVVHPGQLYAHGIDNLSFGTAILSLRLALAHLDAVQRPE
;
A
#
# COMPACT_ATOMS: atom_id res chain seq x y z
N MET A 1 12.67 -15.54 7.19
CA MET A 1 11.25 -15.16 7.24
C MET A 1 10.43 -16.28 6.67
N ASN A 2 9.39 -16.72 7.38
CA ASN A 2 8.46 -17.75 6.95
C ASN A 2 7.16 -17.14 6.39
N HIS A 3 6.25 -17.98 5.85
CA HIS A 3 4.99 -17.52 5.24
C HIS A 3 4.08 -16.78 6.21
N GLN A 4 4.05 -17.17 7.49
CA GLN A 4 3.21 -16.52 8.49
C GLN A 4 3.76 -15.13 8.83
N GLU A 5 5.07 -15.00 9.04
CA GLU A 5 5.74 -13.71 9.29
C GLU A 5 5.54 -12.74 8.12
N ALA A 6 5.67 -13.20 6.88
CA ALA A 6 5.45 -12.36 5.70
C ALA A 6 3.99 -11.88 5.57
N ARG A 7 3.03 -12.69 6.02
CA ARG A 7 1.61 -12.29 6.09
C ARG A 7 1.36 -11.27 7.18
N GLU A 8 2.00 -11.39 8.33
CA GLU A 8 1.90 -10.41 9.42
C GLU A 8 2.48 -9.05 8.99
N GLU A 9 3.65 -9.04 8.34
CA GLU A 9 4.21 -7.81 7.75
C GLU A 9 3.26 -7.14 6.75
N LEU A 10 2.59 -7.93 5.91
CA LEU A 10 1.61 -7.40 4.97
C LEU A 10 0.39 -6.79 5.69
N VAL A 11 -0.11 -7.44 6.75
CA VAL A 11 -1.23 -6.92 7.56
C VAL A 11 -0.84 -5.59 8.22
N GLU A 12 0.36 -5.49 8.77
CA GLU A 12 0.89 -4.25 9.34
C GLU A 12 1.01 -3.14 8.29
N ALA A 13 1.59 -3.44 7.13
CA ALA A 13 1.70 -2.47 6.04
C ALA A 13 0.33 -2.01 5.51
N VAL A 14 -0.65 -2.91 5.44
CA VAL A 14 -2.04 -2.57 5.08
C VAL A 14 -2.66 -1.65 6.13
N ALA A 15 -2.44 -1.89 7.42
CA ALA A 15 -2.93 -1.02 8.48
C ALA A 15 -2.34 0.40 8.37
N ASP A 16 -1.05 0.51 8.06
CA ASP A 16 -0.39 1.79 7.84
C ASP A 16 -0.96 2.55 6.62
N ILE A 17 -1.24 1.85 5.51
CA ILE A 17 -1.91 2.45 4.36
C ILE A 17 -3.30 2.96 4.75
N LYS A 18 -4.09 2.15 5.45
CA LYS A 18 -5.44 2.55 5.90
C LYS A 18 -5.41 3.78 6.79
N TYR A 19 -4.39 3.90 7.65
CA TYR A 19 -4.22 5.03 8.54
C TYR A 19 -3.77 6.30 7.79
N THR A 20 -2.72 6.18 6.98
CA THR A 20 -2.11 7.33 6.30
C THR A 20 -2.95 7.88 5.15
N ALA A 21 -3.67 7.02 4.41
CA ALA A 21 -4.53 7.45 3.31
C ALA A 21 -5.66 8.40 3.73
N LEU A 22 -6.10 8.34 4.99
CA LEU A 22 -7.13 9.25 5.53
C LEU A 22 -6.64 10.70 5.71
N ARG A 23 -5.31 10.89 5.68
CA ARG A 23 -4.64 12.17 5.96
C ARG A 23 -4.05 12.83 4.71
N VAL A 24 -4.04 12.11 3.59
CA VAL A 24 -3.57 12.63 2.30
C VAL A 24 -4.55 13.67 1.79
N ASP A 25 -4.02 14.71 1.17
CA ASP A 25 -4.82 15.71 0.46
C ASP A 25 -5.57 15.03 -0.70
N GLY A 26 -6.90 15.11 -0.70
CA GLY A 26 -7.74 14.50 -1.73
C GLY A 26 -7.43 14.99 -3.15
N HIS A 27 -6.85 16.19 -3.31
CA HIS A 27 -6.42 16.71 -4.61
C HIS A 27 -5.21 15.97 -5.18
N LEU A 28 -4.40 15.35 -4.31
CA LEU A 28 -3.14 14.71 -4.67
C LEU A 28 -3.33 13.39 -5.42
N TRP A 29 -4.47 12.71 -5.24
CA TRP A 29 -4.70 11.37 -5.82
C TRP A 29 -4.52 11.32 -7.34
N SER A 30 -4.96 12.36 -8.03
CA SER A 30 -4.82 12.49 -9.48
C SER A 30 -3.38 12.70 -9.97
N GLU A 31 -2.48 13.12 -9.07
CA GLU A 31 -1.08 13.41 -9.38
C GLU A 31 -0.15 12.23 -9.07
N VAL A 32 -0.59 11.30 -8.20
CA VAL A 32 0.29 10.26 -7.62
C VAL A 32 -0.07 8.85 -8.07
N GLY A 33 -1.23 8.68 -8.68
CA GLY A 33 -1.75 7.40 -9.09
C GLY A 33 -2.42 7.40 -10.47
N THR A 34 -2.73 6.20 -10.91
CA THR A 34 -3.74 5.98 -11.96
C THR A 34 -5.12 6.45 -11.46
N PRO A 35 -6.10 6.64 -12.36
CA PRO A 35 -7.47 6.94 -11.98
C PRO A 35 -8.10 5.95 -10.99
N ASP A 36 -7.59 4.71 -10.94
CA ASP A 36 -8.11 3.65 -10.08
C ASP A 36 -7.52 3.68 -8.66
N LEU A 37 -6.53 4.52 -8.36
CA LEU A 37 -5.86 4.53 -7.05
C LEU A 37 -6.84 4.79 -5.90
N THR A 38 -7.73 5.77 -6.05
CA THR A 38 -8.73 6.09 -5.02
C THR A 38 -9.69 4.93 -4.78
N LEU A 39 -10.13 4.25 -5.85
CA LEU A 39 -10.99 3.06 -5.74
C LEU A 39 -10.25 1.90 -5.08
N ALA A 40 -9.00 1.65 -5.44
CA ALA A 40 -8.18 0.61 -4.82
C ALA A 40 -7.97 0.86 -3.31
N LEU A 41 -7.77 2.12 -2.91
CA LEU A 41 -7.66 2.51 -1.50
C LEU A 41 -8.99 2.34 -0.75
N GLU A 42 -10.12 2.67 -1.38
CA GLU A 42 -11.45 2.43 -0.80
C GLU A 42 -11.74 0.95 -0.60
N ASP A 43 -11.44 0.12 -1.59
CA ASP A 43 -11.59 -1.33 -1.53
C ASP A 43 -10.66 -1.91 -0.46
N LEU A 44 -9.39 -1.51 -0.43
CA LEU A 44 -8.44 -1.92 0.61
C LEU A 44 -8.96 -1.53 2.00
N ARG A 45 -9.49 -0.33 2.18
CA ARG A 45 -10.05 0.10 3.47
C ARG A 45 -11.20 -0.78 3.94
N ARG A 46 -12.07 -1.22 3.02
CA ARG A 46 -13.21 -2.10 3.31
C ARG A 46 -12.80 -3.57 3.51
N SER A 47 -11.65 -3.98 2.97
CA SER A 47 -11.18 -5.35 3.07
C SER A 47 -10.88 -5.78 4.51
N THR A 48 -11.29 -6.99 4.87
CA THR A 48 -11.14 -7.54 6.24
C THR A 48 -10.50 -8.92 6.26
N ALA A 49 -10.64 -9.70 5.18
CA ALA A 49 -10.00 -11.00 5.07
C ALA A 49 -8.54 -10.86 4.62
N PRO A 50 -7.59 -11.67 5.14
CA PRO A 50 -6.18 -11.58 4.76
C PRO A 50 -5.93 -11.72 3.24
N ASP A 51 -6.57 -12.68 2.58
CA ASP A 51 -6.38 -12.90 1.14
C ASP A 51 -6.98 -11.74 0.31
N GLU A 52 -8.06 -11.13 0.79
CA GLU A 52 -8.66 -9.93 0.19
C GLU A 52 -7.73 -8.72 0.35
N GLN A 53 -7.14 -8.54 1.54
CA GLN A 53 -6.17 -7.49 1.83
C GLN A 53 -4.95 -7.60 0.93
N GLU A 54 -4.44 -8.81 0.68
CA GLU A 54 -3.34 -9.03 -0.26
C GLU A 54 -3.71 -8.58 -1.67
N GLY A 55 -4.84 -9.05 -2.20
CA GLY A 55 -5.30 -8.65 -3.53
C GLY A 55 -5.49 -7.14 -3.67
N MET A 56 -6.06 -6.49 -2.65
CA MET A 56 -6.26 -5.04 -2.66
C MET A 56 -4.94 -4.27 -2.45
N ALA A 57 -4.02 -4.79 -1.65
CA ALA A 57 -2.69 -4.22 -1.46
C ALA A 57 -1.90 -4.19 -2.79
N ARG A 58 -1.98 -5.28 -3.57
CA ARG A 58 -1.38 -5.32 -4.91
C ARG A 58 -1.99 -4.27 -5.83
N ARG A 59 -3.32 -4.14 -5.86
CA ARG A 59 -4.01 -3.09 -6.64
C ARG A 59 -3.57 -1.68 -6.23
N VAL A 60 -3.45 -1.39 -4.94
CA VAL A 60 -2.95 -0.09 -4.44
C VAL A 60 -1.51 0.15 -4.88
N SER A 61 -0.65 -0.87 -4.74
CA SER A 61 0.76 -0.79 -5.15
C SER A 61 0.91 -0.52 -6.66
N GLU A 62 0.12 -1.18 -7.50
CA GLU A 62 0.11 -1.01 -8.96
C GLU A 62 -0.47 0.33 -9.38
N ALA A 63 -1.55 0.77 -8.72
CA ALA A 63 -2.21 2.02 -9.04
C ALA A 63 -1.40 3.25 -8.61
N PHE A 64 -0.42 3.11 -7.70
CA PHE A 64 0.49 4.18 -7.31
C PHE A 64 1.69 4.27 -8.26
N VAL A 65 1.81 5.35 -9.03
CA VAL A 65 2.74 5.41 -10.18
C VAL A 65 3.91 6.36 -10.01
N VAL A 66 3.87 7.23 -9.01
CA VAL A 66 4.97 8.17 -8.74
C VAL A 66 6.01 7.56 -7.82
N HIS A 67 7.18 8.19 -7.74
CA HIS A 67 8.18 7.80 -6.74
C HIS A 67 7.73 8.31 -5.36
N PRO A 68 7.67 7.47 -4.31
CA PRO A 68 7.17 7.90 -3.00
C PRO A 68 7.86 9.12 -2.39
N GLY A 69 9.16 9.31 -2.65
CA GLY A 69 9.90 10.51 -2.22
C GLY A 69 9.43 11.83 -2.84
N GLN A 70 8.68 11.79 -3.95
CA GLN A 70 8.10 12.99 -4.56
C GLN A 70 6.97 13.59 -3.71
N LEU A 71 6.34 12.76 -2.85
CA LEU A 71 5.31 13.22 -1.91
C LEU A 71 5.85 14.17 -0.83
N TYR A 72 7.17 14.22 -0.62
CA TYR A 72 7.79 15.15 0.31
C TYR A 72 7.44 16.62 0.03
N ALA A 73 7.34 16.98 -1.26
CA ALA A 73 6.98 18.34 -1.68
C ALA A 73 5.56 18.75 -1.26
N HIS A 74 4.71 17.77 -0.91
CA HIS A 74 3.32 17.96 -0.54
C HIS A 74 3.10 17.90 0.98
N GLY A 75 4.15 17.78 1.79
CA GLY A 75 4.08 17.82 3.25
C GLY A 75 4.16 16.45 3.92
N ILE A 76 4.15 16.46 5.26
CA ILE A 76 4.52 15.29 6.07
C ILE A 76 3.51 14.15 5.96
N ASP A 77 2.21 14.44 5.92
CA ASP A 77 1.16 13.42 5.80
C ASP A 77 1.27 12.66 4.47
N ASN A 78 1.57 13.39 3.40
CA ASN A 78 1.78 12.84 2.08
C ASN A 78 3.07 12.00 2.03
N LEU A 79 4.17 12.48 2.63
CA LEU A 79 5.38 11.67 2.77
C LEU A 79 5.13 10.38 3.58
N SER A 80 4.36 10.45 4.66
CA SER A 80 4.01 9.27 5.48
C SER A 80 3.25 8.24 4.64
N PHE A 81 2.29 8.67 3.81
CA PHE A 81 1.61 7.77 2.88
C PHE A 81 2.57 7.15 1.85
N GLY A 82 3.48 7.93 1.27
CA GLY A 82 4.51 7.41 0.38
C GLY A 82 5.39 6.35 1.05
N THR A 83 5.78 6.59 2.30
CA THR A 83 6.57 5.63 3.09
C THR A 83 5.77 4.35 3.34
N ALA A 84 4.48 4.45 3.65
CA ALA A 84 3.60 3.30 3.78
C ALA A 84 3.49 2.48 2.47
N ILE A 85 3.46 3.14 1.30
CA ILE A 85 3.50 2.45 -0.01
C ILE A 85 4.80 1.67 -0.21
N LEU A 86 5.95 2.21 0.23
CA LEU A 86 7.21 1.49 0.19
C LEU A 86 7.19 0.25 1.08
N SER A 87 6.70 0.38 2.32
CA SER A 87 6.54 -0.74 3.24
C SER A 87 5.60 -1.81 2.68
N LEU A 88 4.49 -1.40 2.07
CA LEU A 88 3.54 -2.30 1.40
C LEU A 88 4.22 -3.10 0.28
N ARG A 89 4.99 -2.42 -0.58
CA ARG A 89 5.74 -3.07 -1.67
C ARG A 89 6.77 -4.06 -1.15
N LEU A 90 7.45 -3.71 -0.06
CA LEU A 90 8.41 -4.60 0.58
C LEU A 90 7.72 -5.85 1.13
N ALA A 91 6.62 -5.69 1.86
CA ALA A 91 5.85 -6.81 2.42
C ALA A 91 5.29 -7.73 1.32
N LEU A 92 4.81 -7.19 0.20
CA LEU A 92 4.38 -7.97 -0.95
C LEU A 92 5.55 -8.77 -1.58
N ALA A 93 6.72 -8.15 -1.75
CA ALA A 93 7.89 -8.84 -2.28
C ALA A 93 8.39 -9.96 -1.36
N HIS A 94 8.34 -9.72 -0.05
CA HIS A 94 8.60 -10.68 1.01
C HIS A 94 7.64 -11.88 0.94
N LEU A 95 6.35 -11.62 0.79
CA LEU A 95 5.33 -12.65 0.63
C LEU A 95 5.53 -13.46 -0.67
N ASP A 96 5.85 -12.81 -1.78
CA ASP A 96 6.14 -13.46 -3.05
C ASP A 96 7.38 -14.38 -2.96
N ALA A 97 8.40 -13.97 -2.21
CA ALA A 97 9.63 -14.73 -2.04
C ALA A 97 9.40 -16.05 -1.28
N VAL A 98 8.49 -16.06 -0.29
CA VAL A 98 8.19 -17.26 0.52
C VAL A 98 7.09 -18.14 -0.09
N GLN A 99 6.35 -17.63 -1.08
CA GLN A 99 5.31 -18.38 -1.80
C GLN A 99 5.82 -19.15 -3.04
N ARG A 100 7.00 -18.82 -3.56
CA ARG A 100 7.56 -19.52 -4.73
C ARG A 100 7.98 -20.95 -4.34
N PRO A 101 7.48 -21.99 -5.04
CA PRO A 101 8.07 -23.32 -4.93
C PRO A 101 9.47 -23.29 -5.53
N GLU A 102 10.43 -23.94 -4.86
CA GLU A 102 11.75 -24.26 -5.42
C GLU A 102 11.63 -25.10 -6.71
#